data_AF-A0A9D2KE61-F1
#
_entry.id   AF-A0A9D2KE61-F1
#
_cell.length_a   1.000
_cell.length_b   1.000
_cell.length_c   1.000
_cell.angle_alpha   90.00
_cell.angle_beta   90.00
_cell.angle_gamma   90.00
#
_symmetry.space_group_name_H-M   'P 1'
#
loop_
_entity.id
_entity.type
_entity.pdbx_description
1 polymer ?
#
loop_
_entity_poly.entity_id
_entity_poly.type
_entity_poly.pdbx_seq_one_letter_code
_entity_poly.pdbx_strand_id
1 'polypeptide(L)'
;MAQEDVFKKLVSHCKEYGFVFPSSEIYDGLGAVYDYGQNGVELKNNIKQYWWQSMVLLHENIVGIDSAIFMHPTIWKASGHVDAFNDPLIDNRDSKKRYRADVLIEDQIAKYDEKINKEVAKAAKRFGDAFDEAQFRATNARVLEHQQKRDALHQRYSDAMNAGPDLNELRQIILDEEIVCPISG
;
A
#
# COMPACT_ATOMS: atom_id res chain seq x y z
N MET A 1 1.81 -13.72 18.98
CA MET A 1 0.72 -12.74 18.78
C MET A 1 0.72 -12.39 17.30
N ALA A 2 -0.43 -12.40 16.62
CA ALA A 2 -0.47 -11.97 15.24
C ALA A 2 -0.08 -10.48 15.18
N GLN A 3 0.54 -10.04 14.09
CA GLN A 3 0.96 -8.64 13.90
C GLN A 3 -0.22 -7.66 14.09
N GLU A 4 -1.43 -8.08 13.69
CA GLU A 4 -2.66 -7.33 13.91
C GLU A 4 -2.98 -7.09 15.40
N ASP A 5 -2.71 -8.06 16.27
CA ASP A 5 -2.99 -7.94 17.71
C ASP A 5 -2.08 -6.91 18.36
N VAL A 6 -0.82 -6.83 17.88
CA VAL A 6 0.14 -5.83 18.35
C VAL A 6 -0.28 -4.44 17.89
N PHE A 7 -0.72 -4.31 16.64
CA PHE A 7 -1.15 -3.02 16.11
C PHE A 7 -2.40 -2.49 16.83
N LYS A 8 -3.39 -3.34 17.12
CA LYS A 8 -4.57 -2.97 17.91
C LYS A 8 -4.20 -2.46 19.30
N LYS A 9 -3.23 -3.11 19.97
CA LYS A 9 -2.71 -2.67 21.27
C LYS A 9 -2.03 -1.31 21.18
N LEU A 10 -1.22 -1.09 20.14
CA LEU A 10 -0.54 0.18 19.92
C LEU A 10 -1.54 1.31 19.69
N VAL A 11 -2.54 1.11 18.83
CA VAL A 11 -3.59 2.09 18.57
C VAL A 11 -4.36 2.42 19.85
N SER A 12 -4.71 1.41 20.65
CA SER A 12 -5.35 1.61 21.95
C SER A 12 -4.49 2.46 22.89
N HIS A 13 -3.18 2.15 22.98
CA HIS A 13 -2.25 2.92 23.79
C HIS A 13 -2.10 4.37 23.30
N CYS A 14 -1.98 4.58 21.99
CA CYS A 14 -1.89 5.92 21.42
C CYS A 14 -3.13 6.76 21.74
N LYS A 15 -4.32 6.16 21.74
CA LYS A 15 -5.57 6.83 22.10
C LYS A 15 -5.65 7.10 23.60
N GLU A 16 -5.38 6.09 24.42
CA GLU A 16 -5.47 6.17 25.89
C GLU A 16 -4.51 7.21 26.49
N TYR A 17 -3.29 7.29 25.95
CA TYR A 17 -2.24 8.17 26.47
C TYR A 17 -2.10 9.49 25.70
N GLY A 18 -3.04 9.83 24.81
CA GLY A 18 -3.07 11.15 24.16
C GLY A 18 -1.96 11.39 23.16
N PHE A 19 -1.66 10.41 22.32
CA PHE A 19 -0.76 10.56 21.17
C PHE A 19 -1.53 10.96 19.91
N VAL A 20 -2.43 10.11 19.42
CA VAL A 20 -3.13 10.32 18.15
C VAL A 20 -4.59 9.91 18.27
N PHE A 21 -5.49 10.74 17.74
CA PHE A 21 -6.93 10.52 17.72
C PHE A 21 -7.47 10.59 16.29
N PRO A 22 -8.50 9.80 15.94
CA PRO A 22 -9.28 10.05 14.73
C PRO A 22 -9.87 11.45 14.80
N SER A 23 -9.66 12.25 13.76
CA SER A 23 -10.21 13.61 13.76
C SER A 23 -11.72 13.56 13.63
N SER A 24 -12.40 14.50 14.30
CA SER A 24 -13.86 14.59 14.30
C SER A 24 -14.56 13.32 14.81
N GLU A 25 -13.94 12.57 15.72
CA GLU A 25 -14.46 11.29 16.23
C GLU A 25 -15.91 11.39 16.76
N ILE A 26 -16.29 12.51 17.38
CA ILE A 26 -17.66 12.73 17.88
C ILE A 26 -18.71 12.94 16.77
N TYR A 27 -18.26 13.08 15.52
CA TYR A 27 -19.07 13.26 14.31
C TYR A 27 -18.79 12.14 13.30
N ASP A 28 -18.68 10.90 13.79
CA ASP A 28 -18.38 9.68 13.00
C ASP A 28 -16.98 9.61 12.39
N GLY A 29 -16.12 10.60 12.65
CA GLY A 29 -14.75 10.65 12.19
C GLY A 29 -14.60 11.07 10.73
N LEU A 30 -13.44 11.64 10.40
CA LEU A 30 -13.05 11.92 9.02
C LEU A 30 -11.93 10.96 8.60
N GLY A 31 -12.20 10.13 7.60
CA GLY A 31 -11.25 9.12 7.11
C GLY A 31 -9.90 9.73 6.75
N ALA A 32 -8.82 9.08 7.17
CA ALA A 32 -7.43 9.49 6.96
C ALA A 32 -7.03 10.85 7.56
N VAL A 33 -7.84 11.43 8.45
CA VAL A 33 -7.50 12.67 9.17
C VAL A 33 -7.39 12.39 10.67
N TYR A 34 -6.32 12.91 11.27
CA TYR A 34 -5.97 12.61 12.67
C TYR A 34 -5.48 13.85 13.41
N ASP A 35 -5.82 13.91 14.69
CA ASP A 35 -5.41 14.97 15.60
C ASP A 35 -4.37 14.45 16.59
N TYR A 36 -3.34 15.26 16.87
CA TYR A 36 -2.29 14.92 17.84
C TYR A 36 -2.69 15.42 19.23
N GLY A 37 -2.70 14.54 20.22
CA GLY A 37 -2.93 14.88 21.62
C GLY A 37 -1.70 15.48 22.30
N GLN A 38 -1.75 15.66 23.62
CA GLN A 38 -0.68 16.29 24.41
C GLN A 38 0.67 15.58 24.28
N ASN A 39 0.71 14.25 24.32
CA ASN A 39 1.95 13.51 24.19
C ASN A 39 2.38 13.38 22.72
N GLY A 40 1.40 13.37 21.81
CA GLY A 40 1.64 13.29 20.38
C GLY A 40 2.27 14.56 19.82
N VAL A 41 1.80 15.74 20.24
CA VAL A 41 2.34 17.02 19.78
C VAL A 41 3.78 17.22 20.27
N GLU A 42 4.07 16.88 21.52
CA GLU A 42 5.43 16.92 22.07
C GLU A 42 6.36 15.95 21.33
N LEU A 43 5.94 14.70 21.12
CA LEU A 43 6.71 13.72 20.35
C LEU A 43 6.99 14.21 18.91
N LYS A 44 5.95 14.70 18.23
CA LYS A 44 6.05 15.25 16.87
C LYS A 44 7.02 16.42 16.81
N ASN A 45 6.94 17.35 17.76
CA ASN A 45 7.82 18.52 17.82
C ASN A 45 9.27 18.11 18.10
N ASN A 46 9.51 17.18 19.01
CA ASN A 46 10.84 16.65 19.31
C ASN A 46 11.48 15.98 18.09
N ILE A 47 10.72 15.18 17.34
CA ILE A 47 11.20 14.54 16.10
C ILE A 47 11.53 15.61 15.05
N LYS A 48 10.64 16.58 14.83
CA LYS A 48 10.87 17.68 13.89
C LYS A 48 12.12 18.48 14.24
N GLN A 49 12.29 18.83 15.52
CA GLN A 49 13.42 19.59 16.01
C GLN A 49 14.74 18.82 15.82
N TYR A 50 14.75 17.55 16.22
CA TYR A 50 15.91 16.68 16.03
C TYR A 50 16.29 16.56 14.55
N TRP A 51 15.31 16.34 13.68
CA TRP A 51 15.54 16.26 12.23
C TRP A 51 16.08 17.56 11.66
N TRP A 52 15.52 18.71 12.05
CA TRP A 52 15.99 20.02 11.61
C TRP A 52 17.43 20.28 12.04
N GLN A 53 17.77 20.02 13.30
CA GLN A 53 19.12 20.16 13.80
C GLN A 53 20.08 19.25 13.03
N SER A 54 19.73 17.97 12.88
CA SER A 54 20.57 16.98 12.21
C SER A 54 20.79 17.31 10.74
N MET A 55 19.75 17.68 10.01
CA MET A 55 19.82 17.86 8.55
C MET A 55 20.28 19.27 8.18
N VAL A 56 19.74 20.31 8.82
CA VAL A 56 19.97 21.70 8.39
C VAL A 56 21.17 22.31 9.12
N LEU A 57 21.35 22.07 10.42
CA LEU A 57 22.40 22.76 11.19
C LEU A 57 23.76 22.05 11.14
N LEU A 58 23.78 20.74 10.92
CA LEU A 58 25.03 19.95 10.87
C LEU A 58 25.56 19.74 9.44
N HIS A 59 24.83 20.16 8.41
CA HIS A 59 25.26 20.02 7.01
C HIS A 59 25.40 21.39 6.35
N GLU A 60 26.55 21.64 5.71
CA GLU A 60 26.85 22.93 5.08
C GLU A 60 26.06 23.17 3.79
N ASN A 61 25.45 22.13 3.21
CA ASN A 61 24.80 22.15 1.91
C ASN A 61 23.26 22.10 1.96
N ILE A 62 22.66 22.29 3.14
CA ILE A 62 21.20 22.25 3.31
C ILE A 62 20.72 23.58 3.89
N VAL A 63 19.74 24.21 3.23
CA VAL A 63 19.19 25.51 3.63
C VAL A 63 17.71 25.36 3.98
N GLY A 64 17.33 25.85 5.16
CA GLY A 64 15.94 25.86 5.61
C GLY A 64 15.11 26.94 4.94
N ILE A 65 13.93 26.56 4.44
CA ILE A 65 12.92 27.48 3.87
C ILE A 65 11.53 27.10 4.40
N ASP A 66 10.62 28.07 4.47
CA ASP A 66 9.21 27.86 4.78
C ASP A 66 8.35 28.48 3.68
N SER A 67 7.47 27.67 3.07
CA SER A 67 6.69 28.02 1.88
C SER A 67 5.20 27.93 2.13
N ALA A 68 4.42 28.76 1.42
CA ALA A 68 2.96 28.70 1.49
C ALA A 68 2.40 27.39 0.93
N ILE A 69 1.29 26.91 1.53
CA ILE A 69 0.57 25.71 1.07
C ILE A 69 -0.20 25.99 -0.22
N PHE A 70 -0.84 27.16 -0.32
CA PHE A 70 -1.55 27.55 -1.54
C PHE A 70 -0.55 28.08 -2.58
N MET A 71 -0.50 27.41 -3.73
CA MET A 71 0.41 27.71 -4.82
C MET A 71 -0.33 27.95 -6.14
N HIS A 72 0.27 28.74 -7.04
CA HIS A 72 -0.32 29.03 -8.35
C HIS A 72 -0.40 27.75 -9.22
N PRO A 73 -1.51 27.49 -9.95
CA PRO A 73 -1.74 26.26 -10.69
C PRO A 73 -0.63 25.84 -11.66
N THR A 74 0.05 26.81 -12.27
CA THR A 74 1.14 26.54 -13.21
C THR A 74 2.34 25.85 -12.57
N ILE A 75 2.55 25.99 -11.26
CA ILE A 75 3.62 25.28 -10.53
C ILE A 75 3.35 23.78 -10.54
N TRP A 76 2.11 23.35 -10.30
CA TRP A 76 1.71 21.95 -10.32
C TRP A 76 1.79 21.34 -11.72
N LYS A 77 1.51 22.15 -12.75
CA LYS A 77 1.66 21.71 -14.14
C LYS A 77 3.13 21.57 -14.53
N ALA A 78 3.96 22.55 -14.21
CA ALA A 78 5.40 22.54 -14.52
C ALA A 78 6.15 21.42 -13.80
N SER A 79 5.73 21.07 -12.58
CA SER A 79 6.28 19.94 -11.81
C SER A 79 5.70 18.57 -12.20
N GLY A 80 4.73 18.51 -13.11
CA GLY A 80 4.10 17.27 -13.57
C GLY A 80 3.02 16.69 -12.64
N HIS A 81 2.76 17.30 -11.48
CA HIS A 81 1.75 16.81 -10.53
C HIS A 81 0.35 16.72 -11.16
N VAL A 82 -0.01 17.66 -12.04
CA VAL A 82 -1.33 17.64 -12.70
C VAL A 82 -1.54 16.40 -13.56
N ASP A 83 -0.49 15.90 -14.22
CA ASP A 83 -0.61 14.81 -15.18
C ASP A 83 -0.27 13.44 -14.56
N ALA A 84 0.62 13.41 -13.57
CA ALA A 84 1.17 12.18 -13.00
C ALA A 84 0.70 11.85 -11.58
N PHE A 85 0.18 12.82 -10.82
CA PHE A 85 -0.26 12.58 -9.43
C PHE A 85 -1.74 12.17 -9.39
N ASN A 86 -2.04 11.01 -9.95
CA ASN A 86 -3.36 10.39 -9.92
C ASN A 86 -3.25 8.88 -9.75
N ASP A 87 -4.20 8.30 -9.01
CA ASP A 87 -4.33 6.86 -8.84
C ASP A 87 -5.47 6.33 -9.73
N PRO A 88 -5.30 5.19 -10.42
CA PRO A 88 -6.37 4.59 -11.21
C PRO A 88 -7.47 4.06 -10.28
N LEU A 89 -8.68 4.62 -10.38
CA LEU A 89 -9.83 4.24 -9.56
C LEU A 89 -10.86 3.45 -10.36
N ILE A 90 -11.44 2.43 -9.73
CA ILE A 90 -12.58 1.67 -10.25
C ILE A 90 -13.81 1.84 -9.35
N ASP A 91 -14.94 2.13 -9.98
CA ASP A 91 -16.24 2.28 -9.31
C ASP A 91 -17.02 0.97 -9.37
N ASN A 92 -17.41 0.44 -8.21
CA ASN A 92 -18.37 -0.66 -8.14
C ASN A 92 -19.79 -0.10 -7.96
N ARG A 93 -20.70 -0.40 -8.90
CA ARG A 93 -22.07 0.15 -8.91
C ARG A 93 -22.98 -0.43 -7.82
N ASP A 94 -22.72 -1.65 -7.38
CA ASP A 94 -23.54 -2.35 -6.38
C ASP A 94 -23.24 -1.86 -4.97
N SER A 95 -21.95 -1.75 -4.63
CA SER A 95 -21.46 -1.24 -3.34
C SER A 95 -21.35 0.29 -3.27
N LYS A 96 -21.41 0.98 -4.42
CA LYS A 96 -21.17 2.43 -4.56
C LYS A 96 -19.84 2.91 -3.97
N LYS A 97 -18.86 2.01 -3.92
CA LYS A 97 -17.51 2.30 -3.42
C LYS A 97 -16.51 2.41 -4.57
N ARG A 98 -15.49 3.22 -4.31
CA ARG A 98 -14.32 3.36 -5.18
C ARG A 98 -13.18 2.55 -4.60
N TYR A 99 -12.50 1.81 -5.46
CA TYR A 99 -11.30 1.07 -5.12
C TYR A 99 -10.16 1.55 -6.00
N ARG A 100 -8.94 1.53 -5.49
CA ARG A 100 -7.78 1.73 -6.35
C ARG A 100 -7.51 0.44 -7.12
N ALA A 101 -7.42 0.54 -8.44
CA ALA A 101 -7.28 -0.61 -9.33
C ALA A 101 -5.92 -1.31 -9.14
N ASP A 102 -4.87 -0.54 -8.88
CA ASP A 102 -3.53 -1.06 -8.54
C ASP A 102 -3.56 -1.96 -7.31
N VAL A 103 -4.16 -1.51 -6.20
CA VAL A 103 -4.27 -2.29 -4.96
C VAL A 103 -5.03 -3.60 -5.19
N LEU A 104 -6.11 -3.57 -5.97
CA LEU A 104 -6.87 -4.79 -6.28
C LEU A 104 -6.05 -5.81 -7.07
N ILE A 105 -5.24 -5.34 -8.02
CA ILE A 105 -4.35 -6.19 -8.83
C ILE A 105 -3.18 -6.70 -7.98
N GLU A 106 -2.58 -5.85 -7.15
CA GLU A 106 -1.52 -6.23 -6.19
C GLU A 106 -2.01 -7.29 -5.20
N ASP A 107 -3.22 -7.15 -4.66
CA ASP A 107 -3.85 -8.14 -3.80
C ASP A 107 -4.05 -9.49 -4.52
N GLN A 108 -4.41 -9.46 -5.81
CA GLN A 108 -4.54 -10.68 -6.61
C GLN A 108 -3.19 -11.36 -6.84
N ILE A 109 -2.13 -10.58 -7.12
CA ILE A 109 -0.74 -11.07 -7.21
C ILE A 109 -0.35 -11.72 -5.87
N ALA A 110 -0.63 -11.06 -4.75
CA ALA A 110 -0.34 -11.59 -3.42
C ALA A 110 -1.09 -12.90 -3.13
N LYS A 111 -2.33 -13.06 -3.61
CA LYS A 111 -3.08 -14.34 -3.50
C LYS A 111 -2.40 -15.47 -4.26
N TYR A 112 -1.79 -15.21 -5.42
CA TYR A 112 -1.00 -16.21 -6.13
C TYR A 112 0.26 -16.58 -5.33
N ASP A 113 0.97 -15.60 -4.78
CA ASP A 113 2.14 -15.83 -3.93
C ASP A 113 1.77 -16.65 -2.68
N GLU A 114 0.63 -16.39 -2.05
CA GLU A 114 0.12 -17.20 -0.95
C GLU A 114 -0.17 -18.65 -1.36
N LYS A 115 -0.79 -18.88 -2.52
CA LYS A 115 -1.07 -20.24 -3.01
C LYS A 115 0.24 -21.00 -3.24
N ILE A 116 1.22 -20.35 -3.86
CA ILE A 116 2.57 -20.91 -4.06
C ILE A 116 3.20 -21.26 -2.71
N ASN A 117 3.22 -20.32 -1.76
CA ASN A 117 3.82 -20.52 -0.45
C ASN A 117 3.10 -21.61 0.36
N LYS A 118 1.77 -21.73 0.25
CA LYS A 118 0.99 -22.82 0.88
C LYS A 118 1.37 -24.19 0.32
N GLU A 119 1.56 -24.32 -1.00
CA GLU A 119 2.00 -25.58 -1.61
C GLU A 119 3.44 -25.92 -1.25
N VAL A 120 4.34 -24.93 -1.24
CA VAL A 120 5.73 -25.06 -0.76
C VAL A 120 5.75 -25.51 0.71
N ALA A 121 4.96 -24.89 1.58
CA ALA A 121 4.90 -25.26 3.00
C ALA A 121 4.35 -26.67 3.23
N LYS A 122 3.36 -27.11 2.44
CA LYS A 122 2.87 -28.51 2.48
C LYS A 122 3.96 -29.48 2.03
N ALA A 123 4.72 -29.14 1.00
CA ALA A 123 5.82 -29.96 0.50
C ALA A 123 6.98 -30.03 1.50
N ALA A 124 7.37 -28.91 2.10
CA ALA A 124 8.36 -28.86 3.18
C ALA A 124 7.98 -29.79 4.34
N LYS A 125 6.71 -29.77 4.77
CA LYS A 125 6.21 -30.69 5.81
C LYS A 125 6.21 -32.17 5.38
N ARG A 126 6.03 -32.45 4.08
CA ARG A 126 5.96 -33.81 3.53
C ARG A 126 7.33 -34.43 3.28
N PHE A 127 8.30 -33.63 2.85
CA PHE A 127 9.63 -34.09 2.45
C PHE A 127 10.71 -33.86 3.52
N GLY A 128 10.43 -33.07 4.57
CA GLY A 128 11.31 -32.91 5.72
C GLY A 128 12.70 -32.42 5.32
N ASP A 129 13.74 -33.10 5.83
CA ASP A 129 15.16 -32.74 5.59
C ASP A 129 15.63 -32.93 4.13
N ALA A 130 14.84 -33.63 3.30
CA ALA A 130 15.12 -33.83 1.87
C ALA A 130 14.42 -32.80 0.97
N PHE A 131 13.80 -31.77 1.55
CA PHE A 131 13.09 -30.74 0.80
C PHE A 131 14.05 -29.68 0.24
N ASP A 132 14.15 -29.62 -1.10
CA ASP A 132 14.75 -28.50 -1.81
C ASP A 132 13.63 -27.59 -2.35
N GLU A 133 13.52 -26.39 -1.77
CA GLU A 133 12.51 -25.41 -2.16
C GLU A 133 12.69 -24.91 -3.60
N ALA A 134 13.94 -24.69 -4.04
CA ALA A 134 14.22 -24.19 -5.38
C ALA A 134 13.86 -25.23 -6.43
N GLN A 135 14.22 -26.50 -6.19
CA GLN A 135 13.84 -27.60 -7.06
C GLN A 135 12.32 -27.79 -7.08
N PHE A 136 11.63 -27.68 -5.93
CA PHE A 136 10.18 -27.86 -5.86
C PHE A 136 9.42 -26.75 -6.60
N ARG A 137 9.83 -25.48 -6.44
CA ARG A 137 9.25 -24.36 -7.21
C ARG A 137 9.46 -24.53 -8.72
N ALA A 138 10.60 -25.08 -9.13
CA ALA A 138 10.94 -25.30 -10.54
C ALA A 138 10.28 -26.53 -11.20
N THR A 139 9.79 -27.51 -10.42
CA THR A 139 9.32 -28.80 -10.96
C THR A 139 7.85 -29.08 -10.70
N ASN A 140 7.25 -28.47 -9.68
CA ASN A 140 5.86 -28.73 -9.35
C ASN A 140 4.91 -28.05 -10.34
N ALA A 141 4.11 -28.84 -11.05
CA ALA A 141 3.18 -28.32 -12.06
C ALA A 141 2.20 -27.26 -11.54
N ARG A 142 1.72 -27.37 -10.29
CA ARG A 142 0.79 -26.38 -9.70
C ARG A 142 1.49 -25.09 -9.31
N VAL A 143 2.72 -25.17 -8.79
CA VAL A 143 3.52 -23.99 -8.46
C VAL A 143 3.90 -23.25 -9.75
N LEU A 144 4.33 -23.98 -10.79
CA LEU A 144 4.64 -23.42 -12.09
C LEU A 144 3.42 -22.74 -12.73
N GLU A 145 2.24 -23.35 -12.68
CA GLU A 145 1.01 -22.74 -13.20
C GLU A 145 0.67 -21.42 -12.48
N HIS A 146 0.73 -21.41 -11.13
CA HIS A 146 0.48 -20.20 -10.36
C HIS A 146 1.53 -19.13 -10.59
N GLN A 147 2.80 -19.52 -10.73
CA GLN A 147 3.90 -18.60 -10.99
C GLN A 147 3.77 -17.98 -12.40
N GLN A 148 3.42 -18.77 -13.41
CA GLN A 148 3.15 -18.26 -14.76
C GLN A 148 1.99 -17.26 -14.77
N LYS A 149 0.88 -17.55 -14.08
CA LYS A 149 -0.26 -16.62 -13.96
C LYS A 149 0.14 -15.33 -13.25
N ARG A 150 0.88 -15.45 -12.14
CA ARG A 150 1.41 -14.32 -11.37
C ARG A 150 2.32 -13.43 -12.21
N ASP A 151 3.27 -14.03 -12.93
CA ASP A 151 4.25 -13.29 -13.75
C ASP A 151 3.57 -12.64 -14.96
N ALA A 152 2.62 -13.33 -15.60
CA ALA A 152 1.83 -12.77 -16.70
C ALA A 152 0.98 -11.57 -16.23
N LEU A 153 0.31 -11.69 -15.07
CA LEU A 153 -0.46 -10.61 -14.47
C LEU A 153 0.43 -9.41 -14.11
N HIS A 154 1.57 -9.66 -13.46
CA HIS A 154 2.51 -8.62 -13.09
C HIS A 154 3.08 -7.89 -14.32
N GLN A 155 3.39 -8.63 -15.38
CA GLN A 155 3.87 -8.03 -16.63
C GLN A 155 2.79 -7.14 -17.27
N ARG A 156 1.56 -7.65 -17.43
CA ARG A 156 0.43 -6.85 -17.96
C ARG A 156 0.18 -5.59 -17.14
N TYR A 157 0.21 -5.72 -15.81
CA TYR A 157 0.05 -4.59 -14.91
C TYR A 157 1.18 -3.57 -15.06
N SER A 158 2.43 -4.02 -15.08
CA SER A 158 3.59 -3.12 -15.27
C SER A 158 3.52 -2.39 -16.61
N ASP A 159 3.11 -3.09 -17.68
CA ASP A 159 2.98 -2.49 -19.00
C ASP A 159 1.83 -1.47 -19.04
N ALA A 160 0.70 -1.77 -18.39
CA ALA A 160 -0.45 -0.87 -18.29
C ALA A 160 -0.16 0.38 -17.44
N MET A 161 0.80 0.32 -16.51
CA MET A 161 1.18 1.46 -15.66
C MET A 161 2.32 2.31 -16.25
N ASN A 162 3.07 1.80 -17.22
CA ASN A 162 4.22 2.48 -17.80
C ASN A 162 3.80 3.57 -18.81
N ALA A 163 4.35 4.78 -18.69
CA ALA A 163 4.08 5.98 -19.50
C ALA A 163 2.68 6.64 -19.34
N GLY A 164 1.92 6.21 -18.33
CA GLY A 164 0.60 6.72 -17.96
C GLY A 164 -0.40 5.57 -17.82
N PRO A 165 -1.25 5.54 -16.78
CA PRO A 165 -2.11 4.39 -16.50
C PRO A 165 -3.14 4.18 -17.63
N ASP A 166 -3.02 3.07 -18.37
CA ASP A 166 -4.05 2.62 -19.31
C ASP A 166 -5.24 2.04 -18.53
N LEU A 167 -6.21 2.91 -18.26
CA LEU A 167 -7.41 2.55 -17.51
C LEU A 167 -8.24 1.45 -18.18
N ASN A 168 -8.16 1.31 -19.50
CA ASN A 168 -8.90 0.25 -20.21
C ASN A 168 -8.23 -1.10 -19.98
N GLU A 169 -6.91 -1.17 -20.07
CA GLU A 169 -6.17 -2.40 -19.80
C GLU A 169 -6.28 -2.81 -18.34
N LEU A 170 -6.16 -1.86 -17.38
CA LEU A 170 -6.37 -2.15 -15.95
C LEU A 170 -7.78 -2.70 -15.67
N ARG A 171 -8.80 -2.15 -16.33
CA ARG A 171 -10.16 -2.68 -16.24
C ARG A 171 -10.25 -4.09 -16.84
N GLN A 172 -9.60 -4.32 -17.97
CA GLN A 172 -9.62 -5.63 -18.63
C GLN A 172 -8.93 -6.69 -17.76
N ILE A 173 -7.79 -6.36 -17.14
CA ILE A 173 -7.10 -7.21 -16.17
C ILE A 173 -8.05 -7.61 -15.03
N ILE A 174 -8.79 -6.65 -14.47
CA ILE A 174 -9.76 -6.91 -13.39
C ILE A 174 -10.87 -7.87 -13.83
N LEU A 175 -11.36 -7.74 -15.07
CA LEU A 175 -12.39 -8.62 -15.62
C LEU A 175 -11.83 -10.02 -15.92
N ASP A 176 -10.63 -10.11 -16.50
CA ASP A 176 -9.99 -11.37 -16.88
C ASP A 176 -9.60 -12.20 -15.64
N GLU A 177 -9.14 -11.54 -14.58
CA GLU A 177 -8.81 -12.18 -13.29
C GLU A 177 -10.03 -12.36 -12.37
N GLU A 178 -11.22 -11.99 -12.83
CA GLU A 178 -12.48 -12.05 -12.09
C GLU A 178 -12.34 -11.45 -10.67
N ILE A 179 -11.65 -10.31 -10.55
CA ILE A 179 -11.42 -9.67 -9.25
C ILE A 179 -12.73 -9.07 -8.76
N VAL A 180 -13.33 -9.75 -7.79
CA VAL A 180 -14.58 -9.35 -7.14
C VAL A 180 -14.38 -8.23 -6.13
N CYS A 181 -15.48 -7.54 -5.82
CA CYS A 181 -15.48 -6.49 -4.82
C CYS A 181 -15.17 -7.09 -3.44
N PRO A 182 -14.21 -6.52 -2.67
CA PRO A 182 -13.90 -7.02 -1.33
C PRO A 182 -15.10 -7.01 -0.36
N ILE A 183 -16.13 -6.20 -0.65
CA ILE A 183 -17.28 -5.98 0.24
C ILE A 183 -18.54 -6.70 -0.25
N SER A 184 -18.85 -6.63 -1.55
CA SER A 184 -20.09 -7.21 -2.09
C SER A 184 -19.92 -8.60 -2.70
N GLY A 185 -18.68 -9.08 -2.85
CA GLY A 185 -18.38 -10.22 -3.73
C GLY A 185 -18.64 -9.86 -5.18
#